data_AF-A0A1H4B1A5-F1
#
_entry.id   AF-A0A1H4B1A5-F1
#
_cell.length_a   1.000
_cell.length_b   1.000
_cell.length_c   1.000
_cell.angle_alpha   90.00
_cell.angle_beta   90.00
_cell.angle_gamma   90.00
#
_symmetry.space_group_name_H-M   'P 1'
#
loop_
_entity.id
_entity.type
_entity.pdbx_description
1 polymer ?
#
loop_
_entity_poly.entity_id
_entity_poly.type
_entity_poly.pdbx_seq_one_letter_code
_entity_poly.pdbx_strand_id
1 'polypeptide(L)'
;MGIYLNPGNEMFRRASSAEIYVDKSMLLKVTNRLIDADNNLICMARPRRFGKTIAQNMIAAYYSRGCDSKKLFDGLKVSKDPDFEKFLNKYNVIQLDLNSEYQNTKDKVNLIGGIQEKVKDEIKTTYPEISIEETDSLAEAILKIYSKTGDTFIILIDEYDVLVREQVPQKLFDEYLSFLNGLFKSNTLRPAISMAYLTGILPVVRDKIQSKLNNFDEYTILGAGRFSEFMGFTGEEVKNLCAEYNMDFDECRNWYDGYVVDGWDIYSPESVIKSMKMHKFGGYWGKTSSYKVIADRIEQNFAGTKDDIIRMLAGEEVDVNVTSYLNTMNDFATKDDMFTYLIHLGYLAYDDEEQTCRIPNREVRQEWFNAIAVSHDYKVTDEIIKNSKELLKKTLQGDGEAVAKALDISHIHVASNRSYNNEDVFQSAIYLAFIYALNEYDVRKEMTTGKGFADVVYIPLNKKLPAMVIELKHNKSSESALQQVKDKKYFDSMERYTGKVLLVGINYDEHTKEHTCKIEQLVKD
;
A
#
# COMPACT_ATOMS: atom_id res chain seq x y z
N MET A 1 -21.97 8.74 28.13
CA MET A 1 -21.55 8.53 26.72
C MET A 1 -20.92 7.16 26.68
N GLY A 2 -21.40 6.26 25.84
CA GLY A 2 -20.80 4.93 25.75
C GLY A 2 -19.44 4.99 25.06
N ILE A 3 -18.57 4.06 25.44
CA ILE A 3 -17.26 3.85 24.85
C ILE A 3 -17.40 2.85 23.70
N TYR A 4 -18.15 1.78 23.92
CA TYR A 4 -18.33 0.69 22.97
C TYR A 4 -19.69 0.74 22.28
N LEU A 5 -20.78 0.96 23.03
CA LEU A 5 -22.13 1.12 22.51
C LEU A 5 -22.48 2.60 22.37
N ASN A 6 -22.89 2.98 21.17
CA ASN A 6 -23.27 4.35 20.80
C ASN A 6 -22.18 5.37 21.17
N PRO A 7 -20.93 5.17 20.68
CA PRO A 7 -19.87 6.13 20.89
C PRO A 7 -20.27 7.50 20.33
N GLY A 8 -19.77 8.56 20.97
CA GLY A 8 -19.97 9.93 20.49
C GLY A 8 -19.17 10.22 19.21
N ASN A 9 -19.33 11.43 18.68
CA ASN A 9 -18.67 11.85 17.43
C ASN A 9 -17.30 12.50 17.62
N GLU A 10 -16.72 12.46 18.82
CA GLU A 10 -15.50 13.18 19.16
C GLU A 10 -14.29 12.74 18.34
N MET A 11 -14.15 11.43 18.09
CA MET A 11 -13.02 10.90 17.33
C MET A 11 -13.02 11.42 15.89
N PHE A 12 -14.20 11.48 15.25
CA PHE A 12 -14.32 12.03 13.90
C PHE A 12 -14.25 13.56 13.88
N ARG A 13 -14.80 14.24 14.89
CA ARG A 13 -14.66 15.70 15.06
C ARG A 13 -13.18 16.11 15.09
N ARG A 14 -12.35 15.42 15.88
CA ARG A 14 -10.90 15.67 15.91
C ARG A 14 -10.23 15.45 14.56
N ALA A 15 -10.59 14.38 13.86
CA ALA A 15 -10.00 14.06 12.57
C ALA A 15 -10.39 15.07 11.47
N SER A 16 -11.66 15.48 11.43
CA SER A 16 -12.19 16.46 10.47
C SER A 16 -11.75 17.90 10.75
N SER A 17 -11.40 18.21 12.01
CA SER A 17 -10.87 19.52 12.40
C SER A 17 -9.34 19.60 12.30
N ALA A 18 -8.68 18.55 11.79
CA ALA A 18 -7.25 18.57 11.56
C ALA A 18 -6.90 19.60 10.48
N GLU A 19 -5.71 20.20 10.62
CA GLU A 19 -5.14 21.16 9.66
C GLU A 19 -5.23 20.68 8.21
N ILE A 20 -4.99 19.38 7.98
CA ILE A 20 -5.19 18.73 6.69
C ILE A 20 -6.24 17.64 6.87
N TYR A 21 -7.38 17.82 6.20
CA TYR A 21 -8.44 16.83 6.12
C TYR A 21 -8.95 16.75 4.68
N VAL A 22 -8.94 15.54 4.11
CA VAL A 22 -9.52 15.27 2.79
C VAL A 22 -10.89 14.62 2.99
N ASP A 23 -11.93 15.24 2.45
CA ASP A 23 -13.31 14.79 2.62
C ASP A 23 -13.61 13.52 1.81
N LYS A 24 -13.70 12.42 2.56
CA LYS A 24 -14.10 11.07 2.11
C LYS A 24 -15.52 10.68 2.51
N SER A 25 -16.36 11.63 2.92
CA SER A 25 -17.71 11.38 3.43
C SER A 25 -18.65 10.67 2.44
N MET A 26 -18.35 10.72 1.15
CA MET A 26 -19.09 9.94 0.14
C MET A 26 -18.98 8.42 0.32
N LEU A 27 -18.04 7.92 1.14
CA LEU A 27 -18.02 6.54 1.63
C LEU A 27 -19.38 6.16 2.24
N LEU A 28 -20.01 7.10 2.94
CA LEU A 28 -21.30 6.88 3.59
C LEU A 28 -22.43 6.63 2.60
N LYS A 29 -22.36 7.21 1.39
CA LYS A 29 -23.32 6.90 0.32
C LYS A 29 -23.23 5.44 -0.10
N VAL A 30 -22.01 4.89 -0.13
CA VAL A 30 -21.78 3.48 -0.46
C VAL A 30 -22.30 2.60 0.66
N THR A 31 -21.99 2.90 1.92
CA THR A 31 -22.47 2.11 3.07
C THR A 31 -23.98 2.23 3.29
N ASN A 32 -24.60 3.38 3.01
CA ASN A 32 -26.05 3.56 3.07
C ASN A 32 -26.82 2.56 2.21
N ARG A 33 -26.26 2.16 1.06
CA ARG A 33 -26.87 1.16 0.17
C ARG A 33 -26.75 -0.27 0.70
N LEU A 34 -25.90 -0.49 1.69
CA LEU A 34 -25.62 -1.80 2.28
C LEU A 34 -26.36 -1.99 3.62
N ILE A 35 -26.93 -0.92 4.19
CA ILE A 35 -27.77 -1.01 5.38
C ILE A 35 -28.97 -1.94 5.10
N ASP A 36 -29.12 -2.96 5.96
CA ASP A 36 -30.17 -3.98 5.91
C ASP A 36 -30.20 -4.81 4.61
N ALA A 37 -29.15 -4.73 3.78
CA ALA A 37 -29.00 -5.52 2.57
C ALA A 37 -28.49 -6.95 2.87
N ASP A 38 -28.69 -7.88 1.92
CA ASP A 38 -28.13 -9.23 2.06
C ASP A 38 -26.59 -9.27 2.07
N ASN A 39 -25.92 -8.24 1.55
CA ASN A 39 -24.47 -8.16 1.55
C ASN A 39 -23.96 -7.02 2.47
N ASN A 40 -24.57 -6.92 3.66
CA ASN A 40 -24.30 -5.88 4.67
C ASN A 40 -23.08 -6.15 5.58
N LEU A 41 -22.29 -7.18 5.29
CA LEU A 41 -21.10 -7.54 6.06
C LEU A 41 -19.86 -7.23 5.21
N ILE A 42 -19.10 -6.22 5.62
CA ILE A 42 -18.01 -5.63 4.84
C ILE A 42 -16.69 -5.85 5.57
N CYS A 43 -15.70 -6.39 4.88
CA CYS A 43 -14.33 -6.49 5.38
C CYS A 43 -13.39 -5.65 4.50
N MET A 44 -12.84 -4.59 5.07
CA MET A 44 -11.98 -3.63 4.39
C MET A 44 -10.52 -3.83 4.80
N ALA A 45 -9.76 -4.52 3.96
CA ALA A 45 -8.34 -4.80 4.19
C ALA A 45 -7.45 -3.88 3.38
N ARG A 46 -6.58 -3.10 4.05
CA ARG A 46 -5.66 -2.20 3.36
C ARG A 46 -4.40 -1.94 4.17
N PRO A 47 -3.30 -1.50 3.54
CA PRO A 47 -2.05 -1.23 4.24
C PRO A 47 -2.21 -0.32 5.46
N ARG A 48 -1.24 -0.38 6.38
CA ARG A 48 -1.18 0.58 7.49
C ARG A 48 -1.11 2.00 6.95
N ARG A 49 -1.66 2.97 7.70
CA ARG A 49 -1.63 4.40 7.37
C ARG A 49 -2.56 4.85 6.23
N PHE A 50 -3.37 3.95 5.69
CA PHE A 50 -4.38 4.25 4.66
C PHE A 50 -5.74 4.71 5.25
N GLY A 51 -5.74 5.36 6.42
CA GLY A 51 -6.95 6.01 6.95
C GLY A 51 -8.09 5.09 7.44
N LYS A 52 -7.81 3.80 7.75
CA LYS A 52 -8.79 2.82 8.28
C LYS A 52 -9.62 3.37 9.44
N THR A 53 -8.96 3.74 10.53
CA THR A 53 -9.60 4.21 11.76
C THR A 53 -10.40 5.51 11.54
N ILE A 54 -9.93 6.43 10.68
CA ILE A 54 -10.66 7.66 10.37
C ILE A 54 -11.98 7.36 9.65
N ALA A 55 -11.95 6.45 8.68
CA ALA A 55 -13.16 6.02 7.97
C ALA A 55 -14.17 5.38 8.92
N GLN A 56 -13.72 4.52 9.83
CA GLN A 56 -14.61 3.89 10.80
C GLN A 56 -15.17 4.88 11.83
N ASN A 57 -14.36 5.83 12.31
CA ASN A 57 -14.84 6.91 13.19
C ASN A 57 -15.91 7.79 12.51
N MET A 58 -15.76 8.04 11.20
CA MET A 58 -16.76 8.76 10.41
C MET A 58 -18.07 7.97 10.30
N ILE A 59 -17.98 6.65 10.03
CA ILE A 59 -19.14 5.75 10.00
C ILE A 59 -19.84 5.75 11.37
N ALA A 60 -19.09 5.61 12.46
CA ALA A 60 -19.63 5.65 13.82
C ALA A 60 -20.34 6.98 14.11
N ALA A 61 -19.70 8.11 13.82
CA ALA A 61 -20.28 9.44 14.03
C ALA A 61 -21.54 9.69 13.21
N TYR A 62 -21.63 9.12 11.99
CA TYR A 62 -22.77 9.28 11.11
C TYR A 62 -23.98 8.44 11.56
N TYR A 63 -23.78 7.16 11.87
CA TYR A 63 -24.92 6.27 12.16
C TYR A 63 -25.34 6.25 13.65
N SER A 64 -24.41 6.50 14.59
CA SER A 64 -24.65 6.35 16.03
C SER A 64 -25.76 7.26 16.53
N ARG A 65 -26.80 6.68 17.12
CA ARG A 65 -27.89 7.41 17.79
C ARG A 65 -27.48 8.03 19.13
N GLY A 66 -26.26 7.75 19.61
CA GLY A 66 -25.73 8.29 20.86
C GLY A 66 -25.24 9.74 20.80
N CYS A 67 -25.31 10.38 19.62
CA CYS A 67 -24.88 11.76 19.43
C CYS A 67 -25.71 12.47 18.36
N ASP A 68 -25.63 13.81 18.33
CA ASP A 68 -26.09 14.63 17.21
C ASP A 68 -24.87 15.05 16.40
N SER A 69 -24.78 14.55 15.17
CA SER A 69 -23.68 14.80 14.26
C SER A 69 -24.07 15.71 13.10
N LYS A 70 -25.29 16.26 13.03
CA LYS A 70 -25.73 17.06 11.88
C LYS A 70 -24.75 18.18 11.52
N LYS A 71 -24.44 19.02 12.51
CA LYS A 71 -23.47 20.12 12.37
C LYS A 71 -22.07 19.67 11.98
N LEU A 72 -21.66 18.46 12.38
CA LEU A 72 -20.35 17.92 12.05
C LEU A 72 -20.23 17.59 10.55
N PHE A 73 -21.34 17.23 9.91
CA PHE A 73 -21.38 16.83 8.51
C PHE A 73 -21.84 17.94 7.55
N ASP A 74 -22.42 19.04 8.03
CA ASP A 74 -22.98 20.13 7.19
C ASP A 74 -22.02 20.66 6.11
N GLY A 75 -20.70 20.65 6.37
CA GLY A 75 -19.67 21.10 5.43
C GLY A 75 -19.15 20.02 4.46
N LEU A 76 -19.52 18.76 4.67
CA LEU A 76 -18.98 17.61 3.94
C LEU A 76 -19.86 17.23 2.74
N LYS A 77 -19.26 16.63 1.71
CA LYS A 77 -19.91 16.21 0.45
C LYS A 77 -21.18 15.39 0.68
N VAL A 78 -21.17 14.48 1.66
CA VAL A 78 -22.32 13.60 1.96
C VAL A 78 -23.57 14.37 2.39
N SER A 79 -23.44 15.55 3.01
CA SER A 79 -24.61 16.33 3.47
C SER A 79 -25.56 16.76 2.34
N LYS A 80 -25.05 16.77 1.10
CA LYS A 80 -25.79 17.08 -0.11
C LYS A 80 -26.47 15.86 -0.73
N ASP A 81 -26.22 14.66 -0.22
CA ASP A 81 -26.86 13.45 -0.71
C ASP A 81 -28.32 13.37 -0.23
N PRO A 82 -29.28 13.02 -1.11
CA PRO A 82 -30.71 12.98 -0.73
C PRO A 82 -31.03 12.04 0.44
N ASP A 83 -30.24 10.97 0.61
CA ASP A 83 -30.45 9.98 1.66
C ASP A 83 -29.70 10.32 2.97
N PHE A 84 -29.00 11.46 3.04
CA PHE A 84 -28.17 11.82 4.19
C PHE A 84 -28.95 11.81 5.53
N GLU A 85 -30.08 12.51 5.61
CA GLU A 85 -30.85 12.60 6.86
C GLU A 85 -31.57 11.29 7.21
N LYS A 86 -31.73 10.38 6.23
CA LYS A 86 -32.43 9.10 6.42
C LYS A 86 -31.72 8.20 7.42
N PHE A 87 -30.38 8.20 7.41
CA PHE A 87 -29.57 7.30 8.22
C PHE A 87 -28.80 8.01 9.35
N LEU A 88 -28.68 9.34 9.28
CA LEU A 88 -27.97 10.15 10.27
C LEU A 88 -28.53 9.93 11.68
N ASN A 89 -27.67 9.45 12.57
CA ASN A 89 -27.91 9.20 13.99
C ASN A 89 -29.16 8.32 14.28
N LYS A 90 -29.39 7.27 13.48
CA LYS A 90 -30.57 6.38 13.59
C LYS A 90 -30.31 5.00 14.20
N TYR A 91 -29.07 4.55 14.30
CA TYR A 91 -28.76 3.16 14.63
C TYR A 91 -28.03 3.04 15.96
N ASN A 92 -28.15 1.87 16.60
CA ASN A 92 -27.20 1.50 17.64
C ASN A 92 -25.86 1.13 16.98
N VAL A 93 -24.76 1.69 17.47
CA VAL A 93 -23.42 1.39 16.93
C VAL A 93 -22.59 0.72 18.01
N ILE A 94 -22.05 -0.47 17.73
CA ILE A 94 -21.01 -1.08 18.55
C ILE A 94 -19.68 -0.85 17.85
N GLN A 95 -18.72 -0.20 18.50
CA GLN A 95 -17.38 0.03 17.97
C GLN A 95 -16.32 -0.65 18.85
N LEU A 96 -15.48 -1.47 18.23
CA LEU A 96 -14.40 -2.20 18.88
C LEU A 96 -13.06 -1.87 18.21
N ASP A 97 -12.06 -1.47 18.99
CA ASP A 97 -10.65 -1.42 18.56
C ASP A 97 -9.93 -2.62 19.19
N LEU A 98 -9.81 -3.74 18.44
CA LEU A 98 -9.24 -4.96 19.00
C LEU A 98 -7.76 -4.82 19.33
N ASN A 99 -7.03 -3.95 18.61
CA ASN A 99 -5.63 -3.72 18.92
C ASN A 99 -5.49 -3.01 20.27
N SER A 100 -6.29 -1.98 20.53
CA SER A 100 -6.32 -1.33 21.84
C SER A 100 -6.68 -2.32 22.95
N GLU A 101 -7.70 -3.15 22.75
CA GLU A 101 -8.11 -4.16 23.75
C GLU A 101 -6.99 -5.18 24.01
N TYR A 102 -6.35 -5.70 22.96
CA TYR A 102 -5.26 -6.67 23.07
C TYR A 102 -4.01 -6.10 23.76
N GLN A 103 -3.64 -4.86 23.45
CA GLN A 103 -2.43 -4.23 24.01
C GLN A 103 -2.61 -3.77 25.45
N ASN A 104 -3.82 -3.35 25.84
CA ASN A 104 -4.08 -2.81 27.18
C ASN A 104 -4.55 -3.85 28.20
N THR A 105 -5.02 -5.03 27.77
CA THR A 105 -5.38 -6.09 28.72
C THR A 105 -4.13 -6.74 29.34
N LYS A 106 -4.16 -6.92 30.66
CA LYS A 106 -3.17 -7.78 31.35
C LYS A 106 -3.53 -9.25 31.23
N ASP A 107 -4.81 -9.57 31.17
CA ASP A 107 -5.32 -10.91 30.99
C ASP A 107 -5.63 -11.13 29.50
N LYS A 108 -4.60 -11.53 28.75
CA LYS A 108 -4.75 -11.88 27.34
C LYS A 108 -5.55 -13.17 27.14
N VAL A 109 -5.58 -14.05 28.15
CA VAL A 109 -6.30 -15.34 28.04
C VAL A 109 -7.80 -15.10 28.02
N ASN A 110 -8.32 -14.18 28.83
CA ASN A 110 -9.74 -13.83 28.86
C ASN A 110 -10.08 -12.56 28.05
N LEU A 111 -9.33 -12.26 26.99
CA LEU A 111 -9.54 -11.04 26.19
C LEU A 111 -10.98 -10.95 25.64
N ILE A 112 -11.48 -12.03 25.05
CA ILE A 112 -12.79 -12.03 24.38
C ILE A 112 -13.93 -11.95 25.39
N GLY A 113 -13.83 -12.66 26.52
CA GLY A 113 -14.78 -12.52 27.63
C GLY A 113 -14.80 -11.10 28.19
N GLY A 114 -13.62 -10.52 28.41
CA GLY A 114 -13.49 -9.14 28.89
C GLY A 114 -14.09 -8.10 27.94
N ILE A 115 -13.90 -8.25 26.62
CA ILE A 115 -14.54 -7.37 25.63
C ILE A 115 -16.06 -7.49 25.72
N GLN A 116 -16.59 -8.72 25.72
CA GLN A 116 -18.04 -8.94 25.78
C GLN A 116 -18.67 -8.33 27.04
N GLU A 117 -18.04 -8.50 28.21
CA GLU A 117 -18.57 -7.90 29.45
C GLU A 117 -18.60 -6.38 29.38
N LYS A 118 -17.55 -5.72 28.90
CA LYS A 118 -17.53 -4.26 28.77
C LYS A 118 -18.66 -3.74 27.87
N VAL A 119 -18.95 -4.42 26.75
CA VAL A 119 -20.06 -4.02 25.88
C VAL A 119 -21.41 -4.33 26.53
N LYS A 120 -21.55 -5.49 27.17
CA LYS A 120 -22.78 -5.87 27.89
C LYS A 120 -23.11 -4.92 29.03
N ASP A 121 -22.12 -4.39 29.75
CA ASP A 121 -22.34 -3.42 30.81
C ASP A 121 -22.93 -2.10 30.29
N GLU A 122 -22.47 -1.63 29.14
CA GLU A 122 -23.06 -0.46 28.48
C GLU A 122 -24.46 -0.75 27.92
N ILE A 123 -24.69 -1.96 27.41
CA ILE A 123 -26.02 -2.45 27.00
C ILE A 123 -26.98 -2.44 28.20
N LYS A 124 -26.61 -3.04 29.34
CA LYS A 124 -27.43 -3.09 30.56
C LYS A 124 -27.81 -1.69 31.04
N THR A 125 -26.88 -0.73 30.88
CA THR A 125 -27.13 0.68 31.22
C THR A 125 -28.09 1.36 30.25
N THR A 126 -28.03 1.01 28.96
CA THR A 126 -28.84 1.62 27.89
C THR A 126 -30.25 1.01 27.82
N TYR A 127 -30.39 -0.27 28.13
CA TYR A 127 -31.64 -1.04 28.11
C TYR A 127 -31.91 -1.70 29.48
N PRO A 128 -32.11 -0.91 30.55
CA PRO A 128 -32.27 -1.43 31.91
C PRO A 128 -33.52 -2.31 32.10
N GLU A 129 -34.49 -2.21 31.20
CA GLU A 129 -35.71 -3.02 31.17
C GLU A 129 -35.52 -4.42 30.58
N ILE A 130 -34.38 -4.70 29.94
CA ILE A 130 -34.08 -5.97 29.30
C ILE A 130 -33.10 -6.75 30.19
N SER A 131 -33.51 -7.93 30.66
CA SER A 131 -32.63 -8.79 31.46
C SER A 131 -31.54 -9.42 30.58
N ILE A 132 -30.32 -8.92 30.78
CA ILE A 132 -29.08 -9.46 30.21
C ILE A 132 -28.32 -10.13 31.35
N GLU A 133 -28.20 -11.44 31.26
CA GLU A 133 -27.55 -12.29 32.25
C GLU A 133 -26.02 -12.27 32.06
N GLU A 134 -25.27 -12.52 33.13
CA GLU A 134 -23.81 -12.63 33.07
C GLU A 134 -23.35 -13.73 32.11
N THR A 135 -24.11 -14.82 31.99
CA THR A 135 -23.79 -15.93 31.09
C THR A 135 -24.14 -15.67 29.63
N ASP A 136 -24.88 -14.61 29.32
CA ASP A 136 -25.22 -14.27 27.94
C ASP A 136 -23.96 -13.86 27.17
N SER A 137 -23.84 -14.33 25.94
CA SER A 137 -22.93 -13.77 24.95
C SER A 137 -23.40 -12.38 24.48
N LEU A 138 -22.49 -11.61 23.87
CA LEU A 138 -22.88 -10.33 23.24
C LEU A 138 -23.94 -10.53 22.14
N ALA A 139 -23.84 -11.63 21.38
CA ALA A 139 -24.81 -12.02 20.37
C ALA A 139 -26.21 -12.22 20.96
N GLU A 140 -26.32 -12.92 22.10
CA GLU A 140 -27.59 -13.12 22.80
C GLU A 140 -28.15 -11.81 23.36
N ALA A 141 -27.28 -10.94 23.88
CA ALA A 141 -27.71 -9.62 24.36
C ALA A 141 -28.31 -8.77 23.23
N ILE A 142 -27.65 -8.70 22.08
CA ILE A 142 -28.16 -7.99 20.89
C ILE A 142 -29.50 -8.59 20.45
N LEU A 143 -29.61 -9.92 20.40
CA LEU A 143 -30.84 -10.60 20.00
C LEU A 143 -32.01 -10.30 20.96
N LYS A 144 -31.76 -10.29 22.27
CA LYS A 144 -32.77 -9.95 23.29
C LYS A 144 -33.28 -8.52 23.11
N ILE A 145 -32.39 -7.56 22.82
CA ILE A 145 -32.75 -6.17 22.54
C ILE A 145 -33.63 -6.09 21.31
N TYR A 146 -33.17 -6.67 20.19
CA TYR A 146 -33.93 -6.68 18.94
C TYR A 146 -35.31 -7.32 19.11
N SER A 147 -35.40 -8.46 19.80
CA SER A 147 -36.68 -9.15 20.03
C SER A 147 -37.68 -8.32 20.86
N LYS A 148 -37.20 -7.44 21.75
CA LYS A 148 -38.06 -6.63 22.63
C LYS A 148 -38.40 -5.25 22.07
N THR A 149 -37.50 -4.67 21.29
CA THR A 149 -37.57 -3.26 20.88
C THR A 149 -37.67 -3.07 19.36
N GLY A 150 -37.22 -4.06 18.58
CA GLY A 150 -36.99 -3.92 17.14
C GLY A 150 -35.72 -3.14 16.79
N ASP A 151 -34.92 -2.70 17.77
CA ASP A 151 -33.69 -1.97 17.53
C ASP A 151 -32.63 -2.87 16.88
N THR A 152 -31.98 -2.34 15.84
CA THR A 152 -30.89 -3.01 15.12
C THR A 152 -29.54 -2.33 15.39
N PHE A 153 -28.47 -3.04 15.02
CA PHE A 153 -27.10 -2.68 15.35
C PHE A 153 -26.22 -2.60 14.10
N ILE A 154 -25.34 -1.59 14.10
CA ILE A 154 -24.19 -1.52 13.22
C ILE A 154 -22.95 -1.89 14.03
N ILE A 155 -22.19 -2.88 13.57
CA ILE A 155 -21.01 -3.40 14.28
C ILE A 155 -19.74 -3.01 13.53
N LEU A 156 -18.87 -2.25 14.18
CA LEU A 156 -17.62 -1.74 13.65
C LEU A 156 -16.47 -2.39 14.43
N ILE A 157 -15.57 -3.10 13.76
CA ILE A 157 -14.40 -3.73 14.39
C ILE A 157 -13.13 -3.28 13.66
N ASP A 158 -12.31 -2.46 14.32
CA ASP A 158 -10.98 -2.09 13.83
C ASP A 158 -9.93 -3.12 14.23
N GLU A 159 -8.92 -3.25 13.38
CA GLU A 159 -7.79 -4.17 13.53
C GLU A 159 -8.23 -5.62 13.83
N TYR A 160 -9.23 -6.12 13.09
CA TYR A 160 -9.82 -7.46 13.29
C TYR A 160 -8.78 -8.60 13.16
N ASP A 161 -7.71 -8.37 12.42
CA ASP A 161 -6.62 -9.32 12.17
C ASP A 161 -5.49 -9.25 13.21
N VAL A 162 -5.64 -8.47 14.30
CA VAL A 162 -4.57 -8.31 15.32
C VAL A 162 -4.18 -9.62 16.00
N LEU A 163 -5.14 -10.49 16.34
CA LEU A 163 -4.83 -11.79 16.96
C LEU A 163 -4.07 -12.72 16.02
N VAL A 164 -4.27 -12.58 14.71
CA VAL A 164 -3.50 -13.30 13.68
C VAL A 164 -2.07 -12.78 13.64
N ARG A 165 -1.90 -11.45 13.59
CA ARG A 165 -0.58 -10.80 13.54
C ARG A 165 0.27 -11.08 14.77
N GLU A 166 -0.35 -11.08 15.94
CA GLU A 166 0.32 -11.31 17.22
C GLU A 166 0.55 -12.81 17.50
N GLN A 167 0.13 -13.69 16.58
CA GLN A 167 0.31 -15.15 16.68
C GLN A 167 -0.11 -15.70 18.03
N VAL A 168 -1.31 -15.34 18.47
CA VAL A 168 -1.79 -15.70 19.80
C VAL A 168 -1.96 -17.21 19.96
N PRO A 169 -1.96 -17.75 21.20
CA PRO A 169 -2.19 -19.17 21.42
C PRO A 169 -3.49 -19.66 20.79
N GLN A 170 -3.47 -20.88 20.23
CA GLN A 170 -4.61 -21.46 19.49
C GLN A 170 -5.93 -21.38 20.26
N LYS A 171 -5.91 -21.61 21.58
CA LYS A 171 -7.12 -21.51 22.42
C LYS A 171 -7.78 -20.13 22.37
N LEU A 172 -7.00 -19.05 22.53
CA LEU A 172 -7.53 -17.69 22.45
C LEU A 172 -8.03 -17.37 21.04
N PHE A 173 -7.31 -17.86 20.03
CA PHE A 173 -7.71 -17.69 18.65
C PHE A 173 -9.05 -18.40 18.35
N ASP A 174 -9.25 -19.62 18.85
CA ASP A 174 -10.52 -20.36 18.71
C ASP A 174 -11.68 -19.64 19.42
N GLU A 175 -11.45 -19.07 20.61
CA GLU A 175 -12.43 -18.24 21.31
C GLU A 175 -12.81 -17.00 20.51
N TYR A 176 -11.84 -16.33 19.90
CA TYR A 176 -12.08 -15.19 19.02
C TYR A 176 -12.91 -15.57 17.79
N LEU A 177 -12.60 -16.70 17.14
CA LEU A 177 -13.40 -17.20 16.03
C LEU A 177 -14.81 -17.56 16.46
N SER A 178 -14.99 -18.16 17.64
CA SER A 178 -16.32 -18.43 18.19
C SER A 178 -17.12 -17.15 18.39
N PHE A 179 -16.50 -16.10 18.92
CA PHE A 179 -17.11 -14.78 19.08
C PHE A 179 -17.58 -14.17 17.76
N LEU A 180 -16.71 -14.14 16.73
CA LEU A 180 -17.09 -13.63 15.41
C LEU A 180 -18.19 -14.46 14.76
N ASN A 181 -18.17 -15.79 14.90
CA ASN A 181 -19.23 -16.66 14.40
C ASN A 181 -20.57 -16.37 15.07
N GLY A 182 -20.57 -16.22 16.39
CA GLY A 182 -21.78 -15.92 17.16
C GLY A 182 -22.45 -14.64 16.67
N LEU A 183 -21.65 -13.61 16.35
CA LEU A 183 -22.14 -12.34 15.83
C LEU A 183 -22.60 -12.44 14.37
N PHE A 184 -21.81 -13.05 13.48
CA PHE A 184 -22.00 -12.84 12.04
C PHE A 184 -22.57 -14.03 11.28
N LYS A 185 -22.49 -15.26 11.80
CA LYS A 185 -23.01 -16.47 11.12
C LYS A 185 -24.39 -16.91 11.60
N SER A 186 -24.89 -16.34 12.69
CA SER A 186 -26.18 -16.69 13.23
C SER A 186 -27.32 -16.10 12.38
N ASN A 187 -28.04 -16.97 11.65
CA ASN A 187 -29.26 -16.56 10.91
C ASN A 187 -30.33 -15.98 11.83
N THR A 188 -30.36 -16.39 13.10
CA THR A 188 -31.27 -15.85 14.11
C THR A 188 -30.92 -14.41 14.49
N LEU A 189 -29.62 -14.09 14.55
CA LEU A 189 -29.15 -12.75 14.91
C LEU A 189 -29.16 -11.79 13.72
N ARG A 190 -29.07 -12.30 12.49
CA ARG A 190 -28.93 -11.50 11.27
C ARG A 190 -29.94 -10.36 11.12
N PRO A 191 -31.25 -10.50 11.44
CA PRO A 191 -32.19 -9.38 11.39
C PRO A 191 -31.89 -8.24 12.38
N ALA A 192 -31.13 -8.52 13.44
CA ALA A 192 -30.70 -7.52 14.42
C ALA A 192 -29.44 -6.74 13.98
N ILE A 193 -28.76 -7.16 12.91
CA ILE A 193 -27.54 -6.53 12.40
C ILE A 193 -27.86 -5.80 11.10
N SER A 194 -27.90 -4.47 11.16
CA SER A 194 -28.10 -3.63 9.99
C SER A 194 -26.88 -3.59 9.08
N MET A 195 -25.66 -3.60 9.65
CA MET A 195 -24.41 -3.67 8.91
C MET A 195 -23.25 -4.07 9.82
N ALA A 196 -22.24 -4.75 9.27
CA ALA A 196 -20.94 -4.90 9.91
C ALA A 196 -19.83 -4.34 9.01
N TYR A 197 -18.86 -3.65 9.62
CA TYR A 197 -17.72 -3.06 8.91
C TYR A 197 -16.42 -3.36 9.67
N LEU A 198 -15.66 -4.33 9.17
CA LEU A 198 -14.37 -4.73 9.72
C LEU A 198 -13.24 -4.02 8.97
N THR A 199 -12.22 -3.58 9.68
CA THR A 199 -11.00 -3.02 9.10
C THR A 199 -9.77 -3.77 9.58
N GLY A 200 -8.86 -4.07 8.67
CA GLY A 200 -7.62 -4.78 8.98
C GLY A 200 -6.53 -4.53 7.94
N ILE A 201 -5.37 -5.16 8.13
CA ILE A 201 -4.29 -5.09 7.14
C ILE A 201 -4.47 -6.21 6.12
N LEU A 202 -4.64 -7.44 6.60
CA LEU A 202 -4.86 -8.58 5.71
C LEU A 202 -6.33 -8.83 5.41
N PRO A 203 -6.64 -9.41 4.24
CA PRO A 203 -7.91 -10.08 4.00
C PRO A 203 -8.14 -11.25 4.96
N VAL A 204 -9.36 -11.77 4.98
CA VAL A 204 -9.76 -12.84 5.89
C VAL A 204 -8.93 -14.08 5.59
N VAL A 205 -8.20 -14.58 6.60
CA VAL A 205 -7.31 -15.74 6.48
C VAL A 205 -8.08 -16.96 5.93
N ARG A 206 -7.65 -17.53 4.80
CA ARG A 206 -8.37 -18.63 4.12
C ARG A 206 -8.24 -19.97 4.84
N ASP A 207 -7.09 -20.27 5.45
CA ASP A 207 -6.85 -21.56 6.10
C ASP A 207 -7.63 -21.74 7.43
N LYS A 208 -7.79 -20.67 8.21
CA LYS A 208 -8.27 -20.70 9.59
C LYS A 208 -9.57 -19.94 9.84
N ILE A 209 -9.83 -18.87 9.09
CA ILE A 209 -10.91 -17.92 9.38
C ILE A 209 -12.02 -17.93 8.32
N GLN A 210 -11.72 -18.26 7.06
CA GLN A 210 -12.70 -18.19 5.97
C GLN A 210 -13.93 -19.08 6.20
N SER A 211 -13.78 -20.29 6.77
CA SER A 211 -14.95 -21.11 7.13
C SER A 211 -15.89 -20.43 8.14
N LYS A 212 -15.41 -19.39 8.83
CA LYS A 212 -16.11 -18.63 9.88
C LYS A 212 -16.53 -17.21 9.45
N LEU A 213 -15.90 -16.63 8.43
CA LEU A 213 -16.21 -15.28 7.92
C LEU A 213 -16.51 -15.22 6.40
N ASN A 214 -16.75 -16.34 5.72
CA ASN A 214 -17.05 -16.37 4.27
C ASN A 214 -18.33 -15.63 3.83
N ASN A 215 -19.08 -15.04 4.75
CA ASN A 215 -20.26 -14.23 4.49
C ASN A 215 -19.96 -12.73 4.45
N PHE A 216 -18.70 -12.34 4.58
CA PHE A 216 -18.23 -10.97 4.37
C PHE A 216 -17.84 -10.74 2.90
N ASP A 217 -18.26 -9.61 2.35
CA ASP A 217 -17.69 -9.07 1.13
C ASP A 217 -16.32 -8.45 1.46
N GLU A 218 -15.25 -9.00 0.88
CA GLU A 218 -13.89 -8.54 1.08
C GLU A 218 -13.49 -7.51 0.04
N TYR A 219 -12.98 -6.37 0.50
CA TYR A 219 -12.45 -5.28 -0.33
C TYR A 219 -11.01 -5.03 0.07
N THR A 220 -10.09 -5.11 -0.90
CA THR A 220 -8.65 -5.09 -0.62
C THR A 220 -7.88 -4.20 -1.60
N ILE A 221 -6.57 -4.04 -1.40
CA ILE A 221 -5.69 -3.37 -2.36
C ILE A 221 -5.61 -4.09 -3.72
N LEU A 222 -6.00 -5.38 -3.78
CA LEU A 222 -6.09 -6.13 -5.03
C LEU A 222 -7.39 -5.84 -5.82
N GLY A 223 -8.36 -5.22 -5.16
CA GLY A 223 -9.69 -4.97 -5.74
C GLY A 223 -10.65 -4.50 -4.66
N ALA A 224 -11.15 -3.27 -4.80
CA ALA A 224 -12.04 -2.61 -3.85
C ALA A 224 -13.39 -2.21 -4.49
N GLY A 225 -13.53 -2.34 -5.81
CA GLY A 225 -14.76 -2.12 -6.57
C GLY A 225 -15.45 -0.80 -6.23
N ARG A 226 -16.59 -0.85 -5.54
CA ARG A 226 -17.34 0.35 -5.16
C ARG A 226 -16.65 1.22 -4.09
N PHE A 227 -15.56 0.74 -3.50
CA PHE A 227 -14.82 1.40 -2.42
C PHE A 227 -13.46 1.99 -2.84
N SER A 228 -13.06 1.83 -4.10
CA SER A 228 -11.68 2.08 -4.55
C SER A 228 -11.18 3.50 -4.28
N GLU A 229 -12.00 4.52 -4.56
CA GLU A 229 -11.66 5.93 -4.28
C GLU A 229 -11.47 6.23 -2.77
N PHE A 230 -11.97 5.36 -1.88
CA PHE A 230 -11.86 5.53 -0.42
C PHE A 230 -10.69 4.76 0.17
N MET A 231 -9.93 4.01 -0.63
CA MET A 231 -8.81 3.18 -0.17
C MET A 231 -7.64 4.02 0.36
N GLY A 232 -7.46 5.23 -0.15
CA GLY A 232 -6.47 6.21 0.32
C GLY A 232 -6.79 7.59 -0.23
N PHE A 233 -5.77 8.41 -0.48
CA PHE A 233 -5.95 9.65 -1.24
C PHE A 233 -5.83 9.37 -2.74
N THR A 234 -6.67 10.01 -3.54
CA THR A 234 -6.63 9.92 -5.00
C THR A 234 -5.58 10.88 -5.56
N GLY A 235 -5.08 10.63 -6.76
CA GLY A 235 -4.14 11.55 -7.43
C GLY A 235 -4.66 12.99 -7.53
N GLU A 236 -5.94 13.18 -7.79
CA GLU A 236 -6.56 14.52 -7.86
C GLU A 236 -6.60 15.21 -6.48
N GLU A 237 -6.90 14.47 -5.40
CA GLU A 237 -6.85 15.03 -4.04
C GLU A 237 -5.42 15.42 -3.64
N VAL A 238 -4.43 14.59 -3.97
CA VAL A 238 -3.01 14.88 -3.69
C VAL A 238 -2.53 16.10 -4.48
N LYS A 239 -2.94 16.22 -5.75
CA LYS A 239 -2.63 17.39 -6.58
C LYS A 239 -3.20 18.67 -5.99
N ASN A 240 -4.45 18.64 -5.51
CA ASN A 240 -5.07 19.79 -4.85
C ASN A 240 -4.36 20.15 -3.54
N LEU A 241 -3.96 19.17 -2.73
CA LEU A 241 -3.15 19.40 -1.53
C LEU A 241 -1.78 20.01 -1.86
N CYS A 242 -1.10 19.52 -2.90
CA CYS A 242 0.17 20.08 -3.34
C CYS A 242 0.03 21.56 -3.73
N ALA A 243 -1.04 21.91 -4.45
CA ALA A 243 -1.32 23.29 -4.82
C ALA A 243 -1.60 24.18 -3.59
N GLU A 244 -2.39 23.69 -2.63
CA GLU A 244 -2.72 24.41 -1.39
C GLU A 244 -1.46 24.69 -0.53
N TYR A 245 -0.58 23.70 -0.41
CA TYR A 245 0.63 23.78 0.43
C TYR A 245 1.88 24.24 -0.32
N ASN A 246 1.75 24.67 -1.59
CA ASN A 246 2.86 25.08 -2.46
C ASN A 246 3.99 24.03 -2.57
N MET A 247 3.61 22.77 -2.71
CA MET A 247 4.49 21.62 -2.89
C MET A 247 4.46 21.15 -4.35
N ASP A 248 5.56 20.58 -4.84
CA ASP A 248 5.65 20.07 -6.21
C ASP A 248 4.89 18.74 -6.34
N PHE A 249 3.86 18.70 -7.19
CA PHE A 249 3.04 17.50 -7.37
C PHE A 249 3.80 16.36 -8.06
N ASP A 250 4.69 16.64 -9.02
CA ASP A 250 5.46 15.61 -9.71
C ASP A 250 6.49 14.97 -8.75
N GLU A 251 7.10 15.77 -7.88
CA GLU A 251 7.96 15.24 -6.81
C GLU A 251 7.15 14.44 -5.79
N CYS A 252 5.96 14.91 -5.38
CA CYS A 252 5.05 14.18 -4.50
C CYS A 252 4.65 12.82 -5.10
N ARG A 253 4.33 12.79 -6.40
CA ARG A 253 4.02 11.58 -7.16
C ARG A 253 5.17 10.58 -7.07
N ASN A 254 6.39 11.00 -7.38
CA ASN A 254 7.56 10.10 -7.31
C ASN A 254 7.82 9.53 -5.91
N TRP A 255 7.46 10.27 -4.86
CA TRP A 255 7.64 9.81 -3.49
C TRP A 255 6.57 8.84 -3.02
N TYR A 256 5.30 9.06 -3.39
CA TYR A 256 4.17 8.40 -2.72
C TYR A 256 3.18 7.69 -3.65
N ASP A 257 3.25 7.90 -4.97
CA ASP A 257 2.38 7.26 -5.96
C ASP A 257 2.90 5.89 -6.39
N GLY A 258 2.01 4.97 -6.75
CA GLY A 258 2.39 3.68 -7.31
C GLY A 258 1.43 2.55 -7.00
N TYR A 259 0.38 2.78 -6.21
CA TYR A 259 -0.69 1.82 -5.98
C TYR A 259 -1.86 2.16 -6.89
N VAL A 260 -2.29 1.20 -7.70
CA VAL A 260 -3.49 1.32 -8.54
C VAL A 260 -4.54 0.35 -8.01
N VAL A 261 -5.73 0.85 -7.73
CA VAL A 261 -6.85 0.02 -7.25
C VAL A 261 -8.07 0.31 -8.11
N ASP A 262 -8.46 -0.65 -8.96
CA ASP A 262 -9.57 -0.51 -9.91
C ASP A 262 -9.49 0.78 -10.75
N GLY A 263 -8.29 1.09 -11.26
CA GLY A 263 -8.03 2.28 -12.08
C GLY A 263 -7.83 3.60 -11.30
N TRP A 264 -7.83 3.57 -9.97
CA TRP A 264 -7.52 4.74 -9.14
C TRP A 264 -6.07 4.74 -8.70
N ASP A 265 -5.37 5.86 -8.92
CA ASP A 265 -4.08 6.14 -8.28
C ASP A 265 -4.32 6.42 -6.80
N ILE A 266 -3.84 5.53 -5.93
CA ILE A 266 -4.02 5.61 -4.48
C ILE A 266 -2.69 5.91 -3.78
N TYR A 267 -2.74 6.92 -2.92
CA TYR A 267 -1.62 7.41 -2.14
C TYR A 267 -1.84 7.14 -0.66
N SER A 268 -0.75 6.91 0.08
CA SER A 268 -0.73 6.86 1.54
C SER A 268 -1.14 8.23 2.14
N PRO A 269 -2.31 8.36 2.77
CA PRO A 269 -2.76 9.61 3.40
C PRO A 269 -1.75 10.16 4.41
N GLU A 270 -1.18 9.31 5.26
CA GLU A 270 -0.22 9.73 6.29
C GLU A 270 1.07 10.31 5.68
N SER A 271 1.58 9.67 4.63
CA SER A 271 2.82 10.12 3.98
C SER A 271 2.61 11.46 3.29
N VAL A 272 1.49 11.62 2.56
CA VAL A 272 1.10 12.89 1.93
C VAL A 272 0.92 13.97 2.99
N ILE A 273 0.09 13.76 4.02
CA ILE A 273 -0.17 14.73 5.10
C ILE A 273 1.14 15.18 5.77
N LYS A 274 2.02 14.24 6.12
CA LYS A 274 3.30 14.56 6.76
C LYS A 274 4.20 15.37 5.85
N SER A 275 4.25 15.05 4.56
CA SER A 275 5.07 15.80 3.60
C SER A 275 4.60 17.25 3.47
N MET A 276 3.29 17.49 3.42
CA MET A 276 2.70 18.82 3.36
C MET A 276 3.00 19.61 4.64
N LYS A 277 2.75 19.04 5.82
CA LYS A 277 2.99 19.70 7.11
C LYS A 277 4.45 20.05 7.35
N MET A 278 5.35 19.18 6.91
CA MET A 278 6.79 19.37 7.10
C MET A 278 7.43 20.17 5.95
N HIS A 279 6.67 20.52 4.92
CA HIS A 279 7.16 21.06 3.64
C HIS A 279 8.40 20.32 3.12
N LYS A 280 8.36 19.00 3.20
CA LYS A 280 9.51 18.14 2.88
C LYS A 280 9.04 16.78 2.41
N PHE A 281 9.54 16.34 1.27
CA PHE A 281 9.40 14.95 0.85
C PHE A 281 10.42 14.05 1.56
N GLY A 282 10.01 12.85 1.91
CA GLY A 282 10.81 11.93 2.72
C GLY A 282 10.08 10.65 3.08
N GLY A 283 10.82 9.74 3.72
CA GLY A 283 10.29 8.49 4.26
C GLY A 283 9.45 8.75 5.51
N TYR A 284 8.13 8.69 5.35
CA TYR A 284 7.09 8.74 6.36
C TYR A 284 6.34 7.40 6.51
N TRP A 285 6.73 6.35 5.78
CA TRP A 285 6.21 4.98 5.86
C TRP A 285 6.73 4.19 7.07
N GLY A 286 7.98 4.44 7.46
CA GLY A 286 8.65 3.67 8.52
C GLY A 286 8.36 4.18 9.94
N LYS A 287 8.26 3.25 10.89
CA LYS A 287 8.79 3.43 12.26
C LYS A 287 10.04 2.54 12.32
N THR A 288 10.98 2.77 13.25
CA THR A 288 12.14 1.88 13.48
C THR A 288 11.68 0.41 13.55
N SER A 289 11.89 -0.38 12.47
CA SER A 289 11.59 -1.82 12.25
C SER A 289 10.68 -2.21 11.07
N SER A 290 10.12 -1.28 10.28
CA SER A 290 9.26 -1.63 9.12
C SER A 290 9.94 -2.56 8.10
N TYR A 291 11.19 -2.25 7.73
CA TYR A 291 12.00 -3.06 6.82
C TYR A 291 12.20 -4.52 7.25
N LYS A 292 12.08 -4.84 8.55
CA LYS A 292 12.24 -6.22 9.04
C LYS A 292 11.20 -7.16 8.45
N VAL A 293 9.99 -6.66 8.18
CA VAL A 293 8.95 -7.46 7.54
C VAL A 293 9.37 -7.89 6.14
N ILE A 294 10.09 -7.04 5.41
CA ILE A 294 10.65 -7.42 4.09
C ILE A 294 11.81 -8.40 4.31
N ALA A 295 12.77 -8.05 5.18
CA ALA A 295 13.96 -8.85 5.45
C ALA A 295 13.63 -10.30 5.84
N ASP A 296 12.72 -10.49 6.81
CA ASP A 296 12.28 -11.79 7.31
C ASP A 296 11.56 -12.63 6.23
N ARG A 297 11.07 -12.01 5.17
CA ARG A 297 10.36 -12.68 4.07
C ARG A 297 11.31 -13.08 2.95
N ILE A 298 12.18 -12.16 2.54
CA ILE A 298 13.14 -12.44 1.46
C ILE A 298 14.19 -13.49 1.86
N GLU A 299 14.47 -13.65 3.16
CA GLU A 299 15.36 -14.69 3.69
C GLU A 299 14.75 -16.11 3.65
N GLN A 300 13.45 -16.25 3.38
CA GLN A 300 12.84 -17.58 3.15
C GLN A 300 13.30 -18.20 1.81
N ASN A 301 13.76 -17.36 0.88
CA ASN A 301 14.50 -17.74 -0.32
C ASN A 301 13.83 -18.86 -1.15
N PHE A 302 12.52 -18.72 -1.43
CA PHE A 302 11.84 -19.59 -2.39
C PHE A 302 12.50 -19.49 -3.77
N ALA A 303 12.42 -20.55 -4.57
CA ALA A 303 13.02 -20.58 -5.90
C ALA A 303 12.57 -19.36 -6.75
N GLY A 304 13.54 -18.65 -7.36
CA GLY A 304 13.31 -17.46 -8.19
C GLY A 304 13.07 -16.15 -7.42
N THR A 305 12.91 -16.19 -6.09
CA THR A 305 12.65 -14.98 -5.26
C THR A 305 13.73 -13.92 -5.43
N LYS A 306 14.99 -14.33 -5.37
CA LYS A 306 16.13 -13.42 -5.45
C LYS A 306 16.21 -12.70 -6.79
N ASP A 307 15.98 -13.44 -7.87
CA ASP A 307 16.01 -12.94 -9.24
C ASP A 307 14.94 -11.86 -9.42
N ASP A 308 13.72 -12.16 -8.97
CA ASP A 308 12.59 -11.24 -9.05
C ASP A 308 12.75 -10.02 -8.15
N ILE A 309 13.35 -10.15 -6.97
CA ILE A 309 13.68 -9.00 -6.12
C ILE A 309 14.69 -8.09 -6.82
N ILE A 310 15.72 -8.65 -7.45
CA ILE A 310 16.70 -7.87 -8.21
C ILE A 310 16.02 -7.14 -9.38
N ARG A 311 15.09 -7.81 -10.08
CA ARG A 311 14.28 -7.21 -11.14
C ARG A 311 13.43 -6.04 -10.62
N MET A 312 12.71 -6.23 -9.53
CA MET A 312 11.90 -5.16 -8.93
C MET A 312 12.76 -3.99 -8.41
N LEU A 313 13.93 -4.27 -7.85
CA LEU A 313 14.92 -3.25 -7.47
C LEU A 313 15.40 -2.46 -8.69
N ALA A 314 15.59 -3.14 -9.82
CA ALA A 314 15.88 -2.54 -11.12
C ALA A 314 14.65 -1.84 -11.78
N GLY A 315 13.52 -1.73 -11.08
CA GLY A 315 12.33 -1.05 -11.57
C GLY A 315 11.50 -1.84 -12.59
N GLU A 316 11.73 -3.15 -12.69
CA GLU A 316 10.83 -4.04 -13.44
C GLU A 316 9.62 -4.46 -12.62
N GLU A 317 8.61 -4.91 -13.34
CA GLU A 317 7.51 -5.67 -12.77
C GLU A 317 7.77 -7.17 -12.91
N VAL A 318 7.18 -7.94 -12.00
CA VAL A 318 7.35 -9.39 -11.91
C VAL A 318 5.98 -10.05 -11.80
N ASP A 319 5.75 -11.08 -12.61
CA ASP A 319 4.54 -11.91 -12.56
C ASP A 319 4.29 -12.44 -11.13
N VAL A 320 3.04 -12.32 -10.68
CA VAL A 320 2.62 -12.85 -9.38
C VAL A 320 1.22 -13.45 -9.50
N ASN A 321 1.06 -14.71 -9.07
CA ASN A 321 -0.26 -15.30 -8.92
C ASN A 321 -0.84 -15.00 -7.52
N VAL A 322 -1.68 -13.97 -7.43
CA VAL A 322 -2.32 -13.59 -6.16
C VAL A 322 -3.43 -14.55 -5.72
N THR A 323 -3.87 -15.46 -6.61
CA THR A 323 -5.05 -16.30 -6.35
C THR A 323 -4.76 -17.50 -5.45
N SER A 324 -3.51 -17.98 -5.41
CA SER A 324 -3.09 -19.13 -4.59
C SER A 324 -2.93 -18.78 -3.11
N TYR A 325 -2.76 -17.49 -2.80
CA TYR A 325 -2.47 -17.04 -1.46
C TYR A 325 -3.62 -17.36 -0.49
N LEU A 326 -3.28 -18.05 0.60
CA LEU A 326 -4.23 -18.46 1.64
C LEU A 326 -4.39 -17.43 2.75
N ASN A 327 -3.97 -16.18 2.52
CA ASN A 327 -4.10 -15.08 3.48
C ASN A 327 -3.36 -15.36 4.81
N THR A 328 -2.26 -16.10 4.77
CA THR A 328 -1.43 -16.52 5.93
C THR A 328 -0.23 -15.61 6.16
N MET A 329 0.17 -15.41 7.42
CA MET A 329 1.29 -14.53 7.79
C MET A 329 2.67 -15.19 7.74
N ASN A 330 2.70 -16.53 7.86
CA ASN A 330 3.92 -17.29 8.18
C ASN A 330 4.08 -18.58 7.39
N ASP A 331 3.01 -19.16 6.86
CA ASP A 331 3.03 -20.47 6.19
C ASP A 331 2.95 -20.29 4.67
N PHE A 332 3.98 -19.65 4.11
CA PHE A 332 4.06 -19.40 2.67
C PHE A 332 4.58 -20.65 1.95
N ALA A 333 3.85 -21.12 0.94
CA ALA A 333 4.27 -22.27 0.15
C ALA A 333 5.13 -21.86 -1.04
N THR A 334 4.93 -20.63 -1.55
CA THR A 334 5.55 -20.12 -2.77
C THR A 334 6.01 -18.66 -2.63
N LYS A 335 6.86 -18.21 -3.56
CA LYS A 335 7.22 -16.78 -3.68
C LYS A 335 5.98 -15.90 -3.93
N ASP A 336 4.98 -16.42 -4.64
CA ASP A 336 3.76 -15.69 -4.97
C ASP A 336 2.91 -15.43 -3.72
N ASP A 337 2.84 -16.39 -2.79
CA ASP A 337 2.20 -16.19 -1.49
C ASP A 337 2.91 -15.07 -0.70
N MET A 338 4.25 -15.07 -0.72
CA MET A 338 5.06 -14.04 -0.07
C MET A 338 4.88 -12.66 -0.73
N PHE A 339 4.88 -12.57 -2.06
CA PHE A 339 4.64 -11.32 -2.77
C PHE A 339 3.22 -10.79 -2.55
N THR A 340 2.21 -11.66 -2.60
CA THR A 340 0.81 -11.28 -2.31
C THR A 340 0.66 -10.74 -0.88
N TYR A 341 1.34 -11.35 0.09
CA TYR A 341 1.42 -10.80 1.44
C TYR A 341 2.05 -9.41 1.48
N LEU A 342 3.19 -9.20 0.81
CA LEU A 342 3.85 -7.90 0.73
C LEU A 342 3.00 -6.84 0.00
N ILE A 343 2.18 -7.25 -0.97
CA ILE A 343 1.18 -6.38 -1.63
C ILE A 343 0.15 -5.89 -0.60
N HIS A 344 -0.46 -6.78 0.18
CA HIS A 344 -1.44 -6.38 1.21
C HIS A 344 -0.85 -5.47 2.29
N LEU A 345 0.44 -5.63 2.59
CA LEU A 345 1.15 -4.74 3.50
C LEU A 345 1.51 -3.37 2.89
N GLY A 346 1.41 -3.24 1.57
CA GLY A 346 1.80 -2.06 0.81
C GLY A 346 3.29 -1.97 0.50
N TYR A 347 4.07 -3.03 0.70
CA TYR A 347 5.50 -3.06 0.32
C TYR A 347 5.73 -3.38 -1.16
N LEU A 348 4.70 -3.90 -1.82
CA LEU A 348 4.60 -4.03 -3.27
C LEU A 348 3.27 -3.44 -3.73
N ALA A 349 3.22 -2.94 -4.97
CA ALA A 349 2.00 -2.68 -5.69
C ALA A 349 1.69 -3.84 -6.64
N TYR A 350 0.42 -4.00 -6.98
CA TYR A 350 -0.09 -5.01 -7.88
C TYR A 350 -0.71 -4.33 -9.11
N ASP A 351 -0.46 -4.92 -10.26
CA ASP A 351 -1.14 -4.60 -11.51
C ASP A 351 -2.06 -5.76 -11.87
N ASP A 352 -3.37 -5.52 -11.82
CA ASP A 352 -4.38 -6.55 -12.12
C ASP A 352 -4.50 -6.84 -13.62
N GLU A 353 -4.15 -5.89 -14.49
CA GLU A 353 -4.23 -6.12 -15.93
C GLU A 353 -3.09 -7.03 -16.39
N GLU A 354 -1.87 -6.76 -15.93
CA GLU A 354 -0.68 -7.52 -16.29
C GLU A 354 -0.41 -8.71 -15.35
N GLN A 355 -1.11 -8.79 -14.21
CA GLN A 355 -0.89 -9.80 -13.16
C GLN A 355 0.55 -9.77 -12.61
N THR A 356 1.09 -8.57 -12.44
CA THR A 356 2.46 -8.33 -11.99
C THR A 356 2.50 -7.58 -10.66
N CYS A 357 3.68 -7.56 -10.02
CA CYS A 357 3.96 -6.71 -8.88
C CYS A 357 5.27 -5.95 -9.02
N ARG A 358 5.36 -4.83 -8.29
CA ARG A 358 6.53 -3.92 -8.31
C ARG A 358 6.71 -3.20 -6.98
N ILE A 359 7.90 -2.63 -6.78
CA ILE A 359 8.13 -1.67 -5.69
C ILE A 359 7.47 -0.33 -6.08
N PRO A 360 6.45 0.15 -5.33
CA PRO A 360 5.54 1.18 -5.81
C PRO A 360 6.20 2.55 -6.00
N ASN A 361 6.99 2.98 -5.01
CA ASN A 361 7.43 4.37 -4.93
C ASN A 361 8.80 4.50 -4.24
N ARG A 362 9.33 5.72 -4.25
CA ARG A 362 10.63 6.02 -3.64
C ARG A 362 10.66 5.77 -2.13
N GLU A 363 9.55 6.05 -1.44
CA GLU A 363 9.42 5.83 0.00
C GLU A 363 9.57 4.34 0.36
N VAL A 364 8.81 3.46 -0.30
CA VAL A 364 8.85 2.02 -0.07
C VAL A 364 10.16 1.41 -0.57
N ARG A 365 10.74 1.93 -1.65
CA ARG A 365 12.07 1.51 -2.13
C ARG A 365 13.17 1.68 -1.08
N GLN A 366 13.09 2.72 -0.24
CA GLN A 366 14.03 2.89 0.88
C GLN A 366 13.90 1.78 1.92
N GLU A 367 12.68 1.31 2.19
CA GLU A 367 12.47 0.16 3.09
C GLU A 367 13.05 -1.13 2.49
N TRP A 368 12.93 -1.32 1.18
CA TRP A 368 13.60 -2.42 0.47
C TRP A 368 15.13 -2.32 0.57
N PHE A 369 15.73 -1.15 0.38
CA PHE A 369 17.17 -0.98 0.55
C PHE A 369 17.62 -1.29 1.99
N ASN A 370 16.86 -0.86 2.99
CA ASN A 370 17.15 -1.16 4.39
C ASN A 370 17.05 -2.68 4.67
N ALA A 371 16.08 -3.36 4.07
CA ALA A 371 15.94 -4.81 4.19
C ALA A 371 17.11 -5.55 3.55
N ILE A 372 17.47 -5.18 2.32
CA ILE A 372 18.61 -5.73 1.58
C ILE A 372 19.93 -5.54 2.35
N ALA A 373 20.13 -4.38 2.97
CA ALA A 373 21.35 -4.07 3.73
C ALA A 373 21.56 -4.96 4.97
N VAL A 374 20.50 -5.58 5.51
CA VAL A 374 20.59 -6.48 6.67
C VAL A 374 20.53 -7.97 6.30
N SER A 375 20.17 -8.31 5.06
CA SER A 375 19.97 -9.69 4.63
C SER A 375 21.25 -10.33 4.09
N HIS A 376 21.58 -11.52 4.59
CA HIS A 376 22.86 -12.18 4.32
C HIS A 376 23.05 -12.56 2.84
N ASP A 377 21.97 -13.00 2.17
CA ASP A 377 22.01 -13.47 0.78
C ASP A 377 22.09 -12.35 -0.26
N TYR A 378 21.99 -11.08 0.19
CA TYR A 378 21.92 -9.89 -0.67
C TYR A 378 23.12 -8.95 -0.51
N LYS A 379 24.23 -9.40 0.11
CA LYS A 379 25.44 -8.57 0.30
C LYS A 379 25.97 -7.92 -0.98
N VAL A 380 26.05 -8.68 -2.08
CA VAL A 380 26.49 -8.15 -3.38
C VAL A 380 25.50 -7.10 -3.91
N THR A 381 24.20 -7.36 -3.78
CA THR A 381 23.15 -6.39 -4.16
C THR A 381 23.27 -5.10 -3.35
N ASP A 382 23.49 -5.20 -2.04
CA ASP A 382 23.71 -4.05 -1.15
C ASP A 382 24.96 -3.25 -1.53
N GLU A 383 26.06 -3.91 -1.89
CA GLU A 383 27.27 -3.25 -2.39
C GLU A 383 26.98 -2.48 -3.70
N ILE A 384 26.24 -3.07 -4.64
CA ILE A 384 25.83 -2.38 -5.88
C ILE A 384 24.97 -1.15 -5.53
N ILE A 385 23.98 -1.30 -4.65
CA ILE A 385 23.10 -0.19 -4.20
C ILE A 385 23.95 0.93 -3.58
N LYS A 386 24.88 0.62 -2.67
CA LYS A 386 25.76 1.61 -2.02
C LYS A 386 26.65 2.34 -3.01
N ASN A 387 27.17 1.62 -4.02
CA ASN A 387 28.05 2.17 -5.03
C ASN A 387 27.31 2.99 -6.10
N SER A 388 26.01 2.72 -6.33
CA SER A 388 25.22 3.37 -7.37
C SER A 388 25.14 4.91 -7.24
N LYS A 389 25.18 5.45 -6.01
CA LYS A 389 25.21 6.90 -5.79
C LYS A 389 26.50 7.54 -6.31
N GLU A 390 27.64 6.91 -6.03
CA GLU A 390 28.94 7.39 -6.53
C GLU A 390 29.05 7.19 -8.04
N LEU A 391 28.50 6.09 -8.57
CA LEU A 391 28.42 5.87 -10.01
C LEU A 391 27.66 7.01 -10.71
N LEU A 392 26.48 7.39 -10.20
CA LEU A 392 25.71 8.49 -10.78
C LEU A 392 26.54 9.78 -10.79
N LYS A 393 27.20 10.12 -9.68
CA LYS A 393 28.07 11.30 -9.60
C LYS A 393 29.21 11.28 -10.61
N LYS A 394 29.87 10.14 -10.79
CA LYS A 394 30.95 9.94 -11.77
C LYS A 394 30.45 10.02 -13.21
N THR A 395 29.28 9.46 -13.49
CA THR A 395 28.62 9.55 -14.80
C THR A 395 28.31 10.99 -15.16
N LEU A 396 27.82 11.79 -14.20
CA LEU A 396 27.58 13.23 -14.36
C LEU A 396 28.86 14.04 -14.61
N GLN A 397 30.03 13.49 -14.25
CA GLN A 397 31.35 14.07 -14.51
C GLN A 397 31.98 13.57 -15.83
N GLY A 398 31.29 12.69 -16.57
CA GLY A 398 31.77 12.13 -17.83
C GLY A 398 32.72 10.93 -17.69
N ASP A 399 32.79 10.29 -16.52
CA ASP A 399 33.66 9.13 -16.27
C ASP A 399 33.04 7.84 -16.83
N GLY A 400 33.33 7.56 -18.11
CA GLY A 400 32.88 6.34 -18.78
C GLY A 400 33.51 5.05 -18.24
N GLU A 401 34.74 5.09 -17.71
CA GLU A 401 35.37 3.90 -17.13
C GLU A 401 34.64 3.43 -15.88
N ALA A 402 34.16 4.35 -15.05
CA ALA A 402 33.35 4.02 -13.89
C ALA A 402 32.03 3.35 -14.28
N VAL A 403 31.39 3.82 -15.37
CA VAL A 403 30.18 3.20 -15.94
C VAL A 403 30.45 1.78 -16.40
N ALA A 404 31.49 1.57 -17.21
CA ALA A 404 31.88 0.24 -17.67
C ALA A 404 32.10 -0.75 -16.51
N LYS A 405 32.91 -0.36 -15.51
CA LYS A 405 33.19 -1.20 -14.33
C LYS A 405 31.95 -1.55 -13.52
N ALA A 406 31.05 -0.57 -13.31
CA ALA A 406 29.82 -0.82 -12.58
C ALA A 406 28.86 -1.75 -13.33
N LEU A 407 28.84 -1.65 -14.66
CA LEU A 407 28.05 -2.54 -15.52
C LEU A 407 28.63 -3.94 -15.57
N ASP A 408 29.95 -4.14 -15.54
CA ASP A 408 30.54 -5.49 -15.43
C ASP A 408 30.04 -6.20 -14.16
N ILE A 409 30.10 -5.51 -13.01
CA ILE A 409 29.64 -6.06 -11.72
C ILE A 409 28.14 -6.35 -11.76
N SER A 410 27.35 -5.38 -12.23
CA SER A 410 25.88 -5.49 -12.25
C SER A 410 25.41 -6.54 -13.26
N HIS A 411 26.04 -6.63 -14.43
CA HIS A 411 25.74 -7.62 -15.45
C HIS A 411 26.05 -9.02 -14.95
N ILE A 412 27.22 -9.26 -14.35
CA ILE A 412 27.53 -10.58 -13.76
C ILE A 412 26.47 -10.97 -12.72
N HIS A 413 26.10 -10.03 -11.84
CA HIS A 413 25.12 -10.28 -10.79
C HIS A 413 23.72 -10.54 -11.33
N VAL A 414 23.29 -9.84 -12.37
CA VAL A 414 21.99 -10.08 -13.01
C VAL A 414 22.03 -11.38 -13.83
N ALA A 415 23.08 -11.62 -14.61
CA ALA A 415 23.23 -12.80 -15.46
C ALA A 415 23.34 -14.10 -14.65
N SER A 416 24.02 -14.09 -13.50
CA SER A 416 24.08 -15.25 -12.60
C SER A 416 22.72 -15.63 -12.00
N ASN A 417 21.78 -14.68 -12.03
CA ASN A 417 20.44 -14.75 -11.46
C ASN A 417 19.37 -14.76 -12.58
N ARG A 418 19.71 -15.13 -13.83
CA ARG A 418 18.74 -15.15 -14.94
C ARG A 418 18.83 -16.40 -15.81
N SER A 419 17.70 -16.76 -16.41
CA SER A 419 17.53 -17.85 -17.39
C SER A 419 16.96 -17.38 -18.74
N TYR A 420 17.18 -16.11 -19.13
CA TYR A 420 16.48 -15.44 -20.25
C TYR A 420 17.43 -14.72 -21.25
N ASN A 421 16.85 -14.17 -22.33
CA ASN A 421 17.51 -13.47 -23.46
C ASN A 421 18.50 -12.37 -23.02
N ASN A 422 19.60 -12.21 -23.77
CA ASN A 422 20.71 -11.31 -23.44
C ASN A 422 20.31 -9.83 -23.28
N GLU A 423 19.38 -9.30 -24.08
CA GLU A 423 19.04 -7.87 -24.10
C GLU A 423 18.38 -7.38 -22.81
N ASP A 424 17.45 -8.17 -22.26
CA ASP A 424 16.81 -7.89 -20.97
C ASP A 424 17.87 -7.82 -19.87
N VAL A 425 18.85 -8.75 -19.87
CA VAL A 425 19.94 -8.82 -18.88
C VAL A 425 20.72 -7.51 -18.85
N PHE A 426 21.05 -6.95 -20.02
CA PHE A 426 21.79 -5.69 -20.11
C PHE A 426 21.01 -4.50 -19.59
N GLN A 427 19.73 -4.39 -19.96
CA GLN A 427 18.90 -3.30 -19.45
C GLN A 427 18.83 -3.35 -17.92
N SER A 428 18.53 -4.51 -17.35
CA SER A 428 18.45 -4.67 -15.89
C SER A 428 19.78 -4.43 -15.19
N ALA A 429 20.90 -4.77 -15.83
CA ALA A 429 22.23 -4.44 -15.32
C ALA A 429 22.44 -2.91 -15.26
N ILE A 430 22.00 -2.16 -16.27
CA ILE A 430 22.01 -0.69 -16.26
C ILE A 430 21.15 -0.16 -15.12
N TYR A 431 19.91 -0.64 -14.98
CA TYR A 431 19.03 -0.19 -13.92
C TYR A 431 19.56 -0.49 -12.53
N LEU A 432 20.09 -1.69 -12.31
CA LEU A 432 20.67 -2.08 -11.03
C LEU A 432 21.92 -1.25 -10.72
N ALA A 433 22.79 -1.02 -11.71
CA ALA A 433 23.97 -0.16 -11.55
C ALA A 433 23.56 1.27 -11.18
N PHE A 434 22.54 1.81 -11.84
CA PHE A 434 22.02 3.16 -11.65
C PHE A 434 20.81 3.23 -10.71
N ILE A 435 20.64 2.28 -9.80
CA ILE A 435 19.43 2.19 -8.97
C ILE A 435 19.19 3.45 -8.13
N TYR A 436 20.26 4.12 -7.68
CA TYR A 436 20.12 5.42 -6.99
C TYR A 436 19.57 6.53 -7.90
N ALA A 437 19.77 6.47 -9.21
CA ALA A 437 19.23 7.45 -10.14
C ALA A 437 17.69 7.44 -10.18
N LEU A 438 17.03 6.34 -9.80
CA LEU A 438 15.56 6.28 -9.62
C LEU A 438 15.03 7.26 -8.55
N ASN A 439 15.92 7.86 -7.76
CA ASN A 439 15.59 8.90 -6.79
C ASN A 439 15.55 10.32 -7.40
N GLU A 440 16.26 10.55 -8.48
CA GLU A 440 16.52 11.88 -9.05
C GLU A 440 15.98 12.01 -10.49
N TYR A 441 15.54 10.91 -11.09
CA TYR A 441 15.13 10.79 -12.48
C TYR A 441 13.85 9.97 -12.63
N ASP A 442 12.98 10.40 -13.55
CA ASP A 442 11.98 9.57 -14.21
C ASP A 442 12.67 8.77 -15.31
N VAL A 443 12.52 7.44 -15.33
CA VAL A 443 13.27 6.56 -16.22
C VAL A 443 12.35 5.87 -17.22
N ARG A 444 12.69 5.98 -18.50
CA ARG A 444 11.89 5.46 -19.62
C ARG A 444 12.68 4.38 -20.36
N LYS A 445 12.11 3.18 -20.45
CA LYS A 445 12.61 2.08 -21.30
C LYS A 445 12.10 2.26 -22.72
N GLU A 446 12.92 1.87 -23.69
CA GLU A 446 12.56 1.78 -25.10
C GLU A 446 11.79 3.02 -25.58
N MET A 447 12.26 4.20 -25.16
CA MET A 447 11.51 5.42 -25.37
C MET A 447 11.40 5.67 -26.87
N THR A 448 10.17 5.66 -27.38
CA THR A 448 9.92 5.91 -28.80
C THR A 448 10.38 7.32 -29.13
N THR A 449 11.27 7.42 -30.10
CA THR A 449 11.75 8.67 -30.65
C THR A 449 11.33 8.73 -32.11
N GLY A 450 11.13 9.91 -32.68
CA GLY A 450 10.59 10.06 -34.04
C GLY A 450 11.37 9.35 -35.16
N LYS A 451 12.55 8.75 -34.90
CA LYS A 451 13.35 7.96 -35.86
C LYS A 451 13.88 6.61 -35.33
N GLY A 452 13.55 6.18 -34.11
CA GLY A 452 14.02 4.92 -33.48
C GLY A 452 13.65 4.80 -32.00
N PHE A 453 14.27 3.87 -31.27
CA PHE A 453 14.05 3.67 -29.83
C PHE A 453 15.37 3.86 -29.09
N ALA A 454 15.38 4.66 -28.02
CA ALA A 454 16.51 4.74 -27.09
C ALA A 454 16.35 3.66 -26.02
N ASP A 455 17.42 2.93 -25.69
CA ASP A 455 17.34 1.81 -24.74
C ASP A 455 16.85 2.27 -23.37
N VAL A 456 17.52 3.27 -22.79
CA VAL A 456 17.13 3.85 -21.49
C VAL A 456 17.33 5.36 -21.46
N VAL A 457 16.31 6.09 -21.01
CA VAL A 457 16.38 7.55 -20.83
C VAL A 457 16.06 7.92 -19.39
N TYR A 458 16.98 8.64 -18.74
CA TYR A 458 16.80 9.21 -17.42
C TYR A 458 16.48 10.71 -17.56
N ILE A 459 15.24 11.08 -17.29
CA ILE A 459 14.74 12.46 -17.32
C ILE A 459 14.78 13.02 -15.89
N PRO A 460 15.53 14.09 -15.61
CA PRO A 460 15.76 14.52 -14.25
C PRO A 460 14.50 15.19 -13.68
N LEU A 461 14.17 14.85 -12.44
CA LEU A 461 13.09 15.51 -11.70
C LEU A 461 13.47 16.96 -11.38
N ASN A 462 14.76 17.19 -11.08
CA ASN A 462 15.33 18.51 -10.91
C ASN A 462 16.05 18.96 -12.20
N LYS A 463 15.52 19.99 -12.87
CA LYS A 463 16.08 20.54 -14.11
C LYS A 463 17.54 21.03 -14.02
N LYS A 464 18.13 21.14 -12.83
CA LYS A 464 19.56 21.42 -12.64
C LYS A 464 20.46 20.25 -13.01
N LEU A 465 19.93 19.02 -12.97
CA LEU A 465 20.62 17.83 -13.43
C LEU A 465 20.45 17.66 -14.95
N PRO A 466 21.44 17.10 -15.66
CA PRO A 466 21.31 16.79 -17.07
C PRO A 466 20.43 15.55 -17.28
N ALA A 467 19.65 15.49 -18.36
CA ALA A 467 19.06 14.23 -18.79
C ALA A 467 20.15 13.26 -19.25
N MET A 468 19.95 11.95 -19.10
CA MET A 468 20.89 10.93 -19.60
C MET A 468 20.17 10.05 -20.62
N VAL A 469 20.74 9.93 -21.82
CA VAL A 469 20.30 9.00 -22.86
C VAL A 469 21.35 7.92 -22.97
N ILE A 470 20.97 6.70 -22.58
CA ILE A 470 21.85 5.54 -22.55
C ILE A 470 21.51 4.64 -23.74
N GLU A 471 22.54 4.31 -24.51
CA GLU A 471 22.44 3.40 -25.66
C GLU A 471 23.49 2.30 -25.51
N LEU A 472 23.06 1.06 -25.66
CA LEU A 472 23.86 -0.13 -25.59
C LEU A 472 24.13 -0.69 -26.99
N LYS A 473 25.33 -1.22 -27.17
CA LYS A 473 25.72 -2.01 -28.33
C LYS A 473 26.36 -3.31 -27.88
N HIS A 474 26.23 -4.31 -28.75
CA HIS A 474 26.73 -5.65 -28.53
C HIS A 474 27.74 -6.00 -29.63
N ASN A 475 28.96 -6.39 -29.25
CA ASN A 475 30.07 -6.71 -30.15
C ASN A 475 30.33 -5.64 -31.23
N LYS A 476 30.25 -4.35 -30.85
CA LYS A 476 30.58 -3.18 -31.70
C LYS A 476 31.52 -2.24 -30.95
N SER A 477 31.14 -0.97 -30.78
CA SER A 477 31.92 0.02 -30.04
C SER A 477 31.02 1.06 -29.37
N SER A 478 31.51 1.67 -28.28
CA SER A 478 30.79 2.73 -27.56
C SER A 478 30.61 4.00 -28.40
N GLU A 479 31.51 4.28 -29.35
CA GLU A 479 31.37 5.36 -30.33
C GLU A 479 30.21 5.11 -31.28
N SER A 480 30.01 3.86 -31.71
CA SER A 480 28.88 3.50 -32.58
C SER A 480 27.55 3.70 -31.86
N ALA A 481 27.50 3.45 -30.54
CA ALA A 481 26.34 3.75 -29.71
C ALA A 481 26.06 5.26 -29.66
N LEU A 482 27.07 6.07 -29.36
CA LEU A 482 26.94 7.54 -29.35
C LEU A 482 26.50 8.10 -30.70
N GLN A 483 27.05 7.57 -31.81
CA GLN A 483 26.68 8.01 -33.15
C GLN A 483 25.21 7.69 -33.45
N GLN A 484 24.72 6.52 -33.05
CA GLN A 484 23.31 6.18 -33.22
C GLN A 484 22.40 7.16 -32.47
N VAL A 485 22.73 7.49 -31.22
CA VAL A 485 21.93 8.45 -30.42
C VAL A 485 21.84 9.82 -31.12
N LYS A 486 22.94 10.28 -31.71
CA LYS A 486 22.98 11.54 -32.49
C LYS A 486 22.19 11.45 -33.79
N ASP A 487 22.38 10.40 -34.58
CA ASP A 487 21.76 10.21 -35.90
C ASP A 487 20.24 10.09 -35.79
N LYS A 488 19.79 9.39 -34.75
CA LYS A 488 18.37 9.16 -34.48
C LYS A 488 17.71 10.33 -33.74
N LYS A 489 18.49 11.31 -33.28
CA LYS A 489 18.03 12.52 -32.60
C LYS A 489 17.13 12.21 -31.40
N TYR A 490 17.53 11.26 -30.56
CA TYR A 490 16.75 10.84 -29.39
C TYR A 490 16.49 11.96 -28.39
N PHE A 491 17.30 13.02 -28.43
CA PHE A 491 17.07 14.23 -27.63
C PHE A 491 15.91 15.10 -28.13
N ASP A 492 15.51 15.02 -29.41
CA ASP A 492 14.41 15.82 -29.96
C ASP A 492 13.04 15.35 -29.43
N SER A 493 12.86 14.04 -29.23
CA SER A 493 11.61 13.47 -28.68
C SER A 493 11.36 13.83 -27.21
N MET A 494 12.37 14.35 -26.49
CA MET A 494 12.18 14.94 -25.17
C MET A 494 11.61 16.37 -25.27
N GLU A 495 10.49 16.58 -25.98
CA GLU A 495 9.96 17.90 -26.36
C GLU A 495 9.75 18.87 -25.17
N ARG A 496 9.59 18.36 -23.95
CA ARG A 496 9.38 19.16 -22.73
C ARG A 496 10.64 19.43 -21.89
N TYR A 497 11.79 18.85 -22.26
CA TYR A 497 13.06 19.05 -21.55
C TYR A 497 13.98 20.01 -22.31
N THR A 498 14.44 21.04 -21.61
CA THR A 498 15.44 22.03 -22.05
C THR A 498 16.60 21.98 -21.07
N GLY A 499 17.84 21.95 -21.55
CA GLY A 499 19.02 21.88 -20.69
C GLY A 499 20.09 20.92 -21.17
N LYS A 500 20.96 20.50 -20.25
CA LYS A 500 22.10 19.62 -20.56
C LYS A 500 21.62 18.19 -20.76
N VAL A 501 22.15 17.51 -21.78
CA VAL A 501 21.90 16.09 -22.03
C VAL A 501 23.23 15.36 -22.09
N LEU A 502 23.37 14.28 -21.33
CA LEU A 502 24.49 13.35 -21.40
C LEU A 502 24.10 12.18 -22.29
N LEU A 503 24.86 11.96 -23.35
CA LEU A 503 24.79 10.78 -24.18
C LEU A 503 25.77 9.75 -23.61
N VAL A 504 25.27 8.58 -23.23
CA VAL A 504 26.06 7.50 -22.62
C VAL A 504 26.03 6.31 -23.57
N GLY A 505 27.10 6.16 -24.35
CA GLY A 505 27.24 5.04 -25.28
C GLY A 505 28.02 3.90 -24.64
N ILE A 506 27.39 2.74 -24.52
CA ILE A 506 27.95 1.54 -23.90
C ILE A 506 28.13 0.48 -24.98
N ASN A 507 29.21 -0.29 -24.90
CA ASN A 507 29.37 -1.51 -25.66
C ASN A 507 29.76 -2.67 -24.75
N TYR A 508 29.11 -3.81 -24.92
CA TYR A 508 29.53 -5.08 -24.34
C TYR A 508 30.21 -5.94 -25.41
N ASP A 509 31.37 -6.50 -25.07
CA ASP A 509 32.09 -7.47 -25.90
C ASP A 509 31.95 -8.86 -25.27
N GLU A 510 31.29 -9.80 -25.95
CA GLU A 510 31.08 -11.18 -25.47
C GLU A 510 32.36 -12.01 -25.41
N HIS A 511 33.36 -11.67 -26.23
CA HIS A 511 34.62 -12.41 -26.30
C HIS A 511 35.50 -12.08 -25.10
N THR A 512 35.59 -10.81 -24.73
CA THR A 512 36.32 -10.37 -23.53
C THR A 512 35.45 -10.40 -22.27
N LYS A 513 34.13 -10.38 -22.43
CA LYS A 513 33.11 -10.24 -21.38
C LYS A 513 33.21 -8.92 -20.61
N GLU A 514 33.62 -7.85 -21.28
CA GLU A 514 33.84 -6.54 -20.68
C GLU A 514 32.93 -5.47 -21.31
N HIS A 515 32.51 -4.50 -20.51
CA HIS A 515 31.88 -3.27 -20.99
C HIS A 515 32.92 -2.19 -21.30
N THR A 516 32.61 -1.35 -22.27
CA THR A 516 33.29 -0.07 -22.54
C THR A 516 32.24 1.02 -22.62
N CYS A 517 32.58 2.24 -22.19
CA CYS A 517 31.62 3.34 -22.20
C CYS A 517 32.29 4.66 -22.57
N LYS A 518 31.58 5.47 -23.37
CA LYS A 518 31.93 6.85 -23.68
C LYS A 518 30.74 7.76 -23.38
N ILE A 519 31.05 8.93 -22.83
CA ILE A 519 30.05 9.91 -22.44
C ILE A 519 30.33 11.22 -23.18
N GLU A 520 29.30 11.80 -23.78
CA GLU A 520 29.35 13.13 -24.39
C GLU A 520 28.25 14.02 -23.82
N GLN A 521 28.50 15.33 -23.74
CA GLN A 521 27.50 16.30 -23.28
C GLN A 521 27.03 17.14 -24.47
N LEU A 522 25.71 17.33 -24.56
CA LEU A 522 25.03 18.26 -25.45
C LEU A 522 24.19 19.24 -24.65
N VAL A 523 23.84 20.37 -25.26
CA VAL A 523 22.87 21.34 -24.72
C VAL A 523 21.69 21.38 -25.67
N LYS A 524 20.50 21.16 -25.12
CA LYS A 524 19.23 21.32 -25.84
C LYS A 524 18.64 22.68 -25.46
N ASP A 525 18.57 23.55 -26.46
CA ASP A 525 18.02 24.91 -26.36
C ASP A 525 16.51 24.90 -26.10
#